data_AF-A0A6J7UFH6-F1
#
_entry.id   AF-A0A6J7UFH6-F1
#
_cell.length_a   1.000
_cell.length_b   1.000
_cell.length_c   1.000
_cell.angle_alpha   90.00
_cell.angle_beta   90.00
_cell.angle_gamma   90.00
#
_symmetry.space_group_name_H-M   'P 1'
#
loop_
_entity.id
_entity.type
_entity.pdbx_description
1 polymer ?
#
loop_
_entity_poly.entity_id
_entity_poly.type
_entity_poly.pdbx_seq_one_letter_code
_entity_poly.pdbx_strand_id
1 'polypeptide(L)'
;MWGPPGTGKTTIARLIAQASSKEFIPLSAVTATVKDIREVSAAAQERLGARGLGTILFLDEIHRFTKAQQDALLPAVETGLLVLIGATTENPYFEVNPPLMSRSTLFRLRVLDPEALRQLARRALDSEQASADSDAVDHLVDRSGGDGRHLLTSLEVALALASTRDPSESSVRVVLEDAEGALGASAVRYGQDDHYDVISAFIKSIRGSDPDAALHWLARMLAAGEDARFIARRLVIAASEDVGMADPFALLIANAAAQAVEFVGLPEARINLAQATVHLALAPKSNSAYQGLLAAAAEVETSVIGEVPPHLRDGHYQGAQHLGHGTDYRTPHGDPRGWIEQQYLPEELSDSSYYVPTANGAEGRLVERWRERRGDIPKSDPASDKNMS
;
A
#
# COMPACT_ATOMS: atom_id res chain seq x y z
N MET A 1 16.48 7.52 9.10
CA MET A 1 17.01 6.15 8.92
C MET A 1 16.00 5.36 8.13
N TRP A 2 16.45 4.74 7.05
CA TRP A 2 15.60 3.98 6.14
C TRP A 2 16.16 2.56 6.02
N GLY A 3 15.32 1.55 6.22
CA GLY A 3 15.71 0.18 5.95
C GLY A 3 14.74 -0.81 6.58
N PRO A 4 14.96 -2.12 6.33
CA PRO A 4 14.06 -3.18 6.76
C PRO A 4 13.76 -3.23 8.26
N PRO A 5 12.69 -3.92 8.71
CA PRO A 5 12.49 -4.22 10.12
C PRO A 5 13.67 -5.01 10.67
N GLY A 6 13.85 -4.95 11.99
CA GLY A 6 14.90 -5.73 12.65
C GLY A 6 16.35 -5.26 12.43
N THR A 7 16.60 -4.25 11.61
CA THR A 7 17.98 -3.77 11.33
C THR A 7 18.55 -2.84 12.42
N GLY A 8 17.88 -2.73 13.57
CA GLY A 8 18.37 -1.94 14.71
C GLY A 8 18.13 -0.43 14.65
N LYS A 9 17.21 0.09 13.82
CA LYS A 9 16.87 1.53 13.73
C LYS A 9 16.66 2.18 15.11
N THR A 10 15.74 1.63 15.90
CA THR A 10 15.42 2.13 17.25
C THR A 10 16.61 2.01 18.20
N THR A 11 17.36 0.91 18.11
CA THR A 11 18.54 0.64 18.94
C THR A 11 19.65 1.66 18.67
N ILE A 12 19.94 1.94 17.38
CA ILE A 12 20.90 2.96 16.97
C ILE A 12 20.48 4.34 17.48
N ALA A 13 19.19 4.70 17.38
CA ALA A 13 18.69 5.97 17.90
C ALA A 13 18.92 6.12 19.42
N ARG A 14 18.68 5.05 20.19
CA ARG A 14 18.93 5.02 21.64
C ARG A 14 20.42 5.16 21.95
N LEU A 15 21.28 4.45 21.21
CA LEU A 15 22.74 4.55 21.37
C LEU A 15 23.26 5.96 21.07
N ILE A 16 22.73 6.62 20.03
CA ILE A 16 23.07 8.02 19.72
C ILE A 16 22.66 8.93 20.87
N ALA A 17 21.48 8.74 21.46
CA ALA A 17 21.03 9.55 22.59
C ALA A 17 21.91 9.37 23.83
N GLN A 18 22.28 8.13 24.14
CA GLN A 18 23.20 7.83 25.23
C GLN A 18 24.59 8.44 25.00
N ALA A 19 25.15 8.25 23.80
CA ALA A 19 26.48 8.79 23.45
C ALA A 19 26.50 10.33 23.41
N SER A 20 25.40 10.96 23.03
CA SER A 20 25.27 12.43 22.99
C SER A 20 24.78 13.05 24.29
N SER A 21 24.53 12.26 25.34
CA SER A 21 23.98 12.72 26.63
C SER A 21 22.71 13.57 26.45
N LYS A 22 21.81 13.16 25.55
CA LYS A 22 20.53 13.83 25.28
C LYS A 22 19.38 12.98 25.78
N GLU A 23 18.29 13.64 26.19
CA GLU A 23 17.06 12.94 26.54
C GLU A 23 16.46 12.27 25.29
N PHE A 24 16.11 10.99 25.40
CA PHE A 24 15.50 10.23 24.31
C PHE A 24 13.98 10.16 24.49
N ILE A 25 13.24 10.80 23.59
CA ILE A 25 11.77 10.77 23.58
C ILE A 25 11.28 9.95 22.38
N PRO A 26 10.80 8.72 22.60
CA PRO A 26 10.14 7.95 21.54
C PRO A 26 8.69 8.42 21.37
N LEU A 27 8.26 8.56 20.11
CA LEU A 27 6.87 8.87 19.77
C LEU A 27 6.46 8.02 18.56
N SER A 28 5.28 7.39 18.64
CA SER A 28 4.75 6.55 17.57
C SER A 28 4.03 7.41 16.54
N ALA A 29 4.45 7.34 15.29
CA ALA A 29 3.82 8.12 14.22
C ALA A 29 2.37 7.69 13.92
N VAL A 30 1.97 6.48 14.34
CA VAL A 30 0.62 5.93 14.11
C VAL A 30 -0.42 6.62 15.00
N THR A 31 -0.04 6.96 16.24
CA THR A 31 -0.99 7.44 17.26
C THR A 31 -0.79 8.91 17.61
N ALA A 32 0.38 9.47 17.32
CA ALA A 32 0.71 10.83 17.73
C ALA A 32 -0.01 11.89 16.90
N THR A 33 -0.48 12.93 17.58
CA THR A 33 -1.18 14.07 17.02
C THR A 33 -0.26 15.30 16.95
N VAL A 34 -0.71 16.37 16.27
CA VAL A 34 -0.02 17.68 16.28
C VAL A 34 0.10 18.24 17.71
N LYS A 35 -0.84 17.92 18.59
CA LYS A 35 -0.80 18.34 19.99
C LYS A 35 0.37 17.69 20.72
N ASP A 36 0.56 16.38 20.55
CA ASP A 36 1.64 15.63 21.20
C ASP A 36 3.01 16.16 20.77
N ILE A 37 3.18 16.52 19.48
CA ILE A 37 4.40 17.13 18.96
C ILE A 37 4.71 18.46 19.65
N ARG A 38 3.69 19.30 19.85
CA ARG A 38 3.83 20.59 20.54
C ARG A 38 4.17 20.41 22.01
N GLU A 39 3.54 19.44 22.68
CA GLU A 39 3.83 19.12 24.08
C GLU A 39 5.28 18.64 24.25
N VAL A 40 5.77 17.76 23.35
CA VAL A 40 7.18 17.32 23.33
C VAL A 40 8.13 18.50 23.10
N SER A 41 7.80 19.41 22.18
CA SER A 41 8.62 20.58 21.89
C SER A 41 8.69 21.54 23.09
N ALA A 42 7.57 21.78 23.76
CA ALA A 42 7.53 22.61 24.97
C ALA A 42 8.35 21.99 26.11
N ALA A 43 8.22 20.69 26.34
CA ALA A 43 9.01 19.97 27.34
C ALA A 43 10.52 19.98 27.02
N ALA A 44 10.89 19.88 25.74
CA ALA A 44 12.28 20.02 25.29
C ALA A 44 12.84 21.42 25.57
N GLN A 45 12.03 22.47 25.39
CA GLN A 45 12.43 23.85 25.65
C GLN A 45 12.70 24.09 27.14
N GLU A 46 11.82 23.58 28.00
CA GLU A 46 11.99 23.65 29.45
C GLU A 46 13.25 22.90 29.89
N ARG A 47 13.45 21.68 29.38
CA ARG A 47 14.61 20.83 29.68
C ARG A 47 15.92 21.51 29.28
N LEU A 48 15.96 22.12 28.09
CA LEU A 48 17.13 22.83 27.60
C LEU A 48 17.41 24.08 28.43
N GLY A 49 16.39 24.87 28.76
CA GLY A 49 16.54 26.10 29.54
C GLY A 49 16.92 25.87 31.00
N ALA A 50 16.34 24.87 31.66
CA ALA A 50 16.57 24.61 33.08
C ALA A 50 17.81 23.78 33.36
N ARG A 51 18.17 22.84 32.47
CA ARG A 51 19.21 21.83 32.71
C ARG A 51 20.31 21.80 31.66
N GLY A 52 20.23 22.60 30.60
CA GLY A 52 21.15 22.54 29.46
C GLY A 52 21.09 21.20 28.70
N LEU A 53 20.03 20.42 28.90
CA LEU A 53 19.93 19.05 28.40
C LEU A 53 19.14 19.03 27.07
N GLY A 54 19.83 18.72 25.98
CA GLY A 54 19.23 18.57 24.66
C GLY A 54 18.30 17.36 24.55
N THR A 55 17.41 17.36 23.55
CA THR A 55 16.41 16.31 23.35
C THR A 55 16.52 15.70 21.95
N ILE A 56 16.48 14.37 21.87
CA ILE A 56 16.28 13.61 20.64
C ILE A 56 14.84 13.12 20.61
N LEU A 57 14.12 13.49 19.55
CA LEU A 57 12.80 12.94 19.24
C LEU A 57 12.97 11.80 18.25
N PHE A 58 12.64 10.58 18.67
CA PHE A 58 12.60 9.42 17.80
C PHE A 58 11.17 9.18 17.31
N LEU A 59 10.99 9.19 15.99
CA LEU A 59 9.72 8.87 15.34
C LEU A 59 9.87 7.55 14.60
N ASP A 60 9.16 6.53 15.08
CA ASP A 60 9.05 5.27 14.35
C ASP A 60 7.92 5.37 13.32
N GLU A 61 8.14 4.79 12.15
CA GLU A 61 7.24 4.85 10.99
C GLU A 61 6.84 6.29 10.60
N ILE A 62 7.82 7.17 10.46
CA ILE A 62 7.58 8.60 10.12
C ILE A 62 6.72 8.79 8.86
N HIS A 63 6.68 7.81 7.95
CA HIS A 63 5.80 7.82 6.78
C HIS A 63 4.30 7.83 7.13
N ARG A 64 3.90 7.45 8.36
CA ARG A 64 2.51 7.49 8.81
C ARG A 64 2.05 8.89 9.23
N PHE A 65 2.98 9.84 9.40
CA PHE A 65 2.60 11.23 9.66
C PHE A 65 2.06 11.91 8.41
N THR A 66 0.88 12.52 8.57
CA THR A 66 0.32 13.49 7.62
C THR A 66 1.26 14.67 7.44
N LYS A 67 1.12 15.39 6.30
CA LYS A 67 1.89 16.61 6.03
C LYS A 67 1.80 17.63 7.17
N ALA A 68 0.62 17.83 7.75
CA ALA A 68 0.41 18.76 8.86
C ALA A 68 1.18 18.36 10.13
N GLN A 69 1.30 17.07 10.44
CA GLN A 69 2.12 16.58 11.57
C GLN A 69 3.61 16.78 11.29
N GLN A 70 4.06 16.54 10.06
CA GLN A 70 5.44 16.78 9.66
C GLN A 70 5.81 18.26 9.72
N ASP A 71 4.95 19.15 9.22
CA ASP A 71 5.15 20.59 9.26
C ASP A 71 5.22 21.13 10.70
N ALA A 72 4.50 20.51 11.64
CA ALA A 72 4.54 20.88 13.05
C ALA A 72 5.91 20.63 13.72
N LEU A 73 6.76 19.76 13.16
CA LEU A 73 8.10 19.48 13.66
C LEU A 73 9.14 20.52 13.21
N LEU A 74 8.91 21.18 12.06
CA LEU A 74 9.91 22.03 11.41
C LEU A 74 10.49 23.12 12.32
N PRO A 75 9.69 23.91 13.07
CA PRO A 75 10.26 24.97 13.91
C PRO A 75 11.23 24.45 14.97
N ALA A 76 10.93 23.29 15.58
CA ALA A 76 11.76 22.69 16.61
C ALA A 76 13.03 22.05 16.05
N VAL A 77 12.97 21.51 14.83
CA VAL A 77 14.15 20.96 14.14
C VAL A 77 15.07 22.07 13.63
N GLU A 78 14.51 23.13 13.04
CA GLU A 78 15.26 24.26 12.48
C GLU A 78 16.03 25.06 13.54
N THR A 79 15.42 25.24 14.71
CA THR A 79 16.05 25.94 15.84
C THR A 79 17.08 25.07 16.59
N GLY A 80 17.16 23.77 16.26
CA GLY A 80 18.00 22.81 16.97
C GLY A 80 17.47 22.42 18.36
N LEU A 81 16.23 22.83 18.69
CA LEU A 81 15.55 22.46 19.93
C LEU A 81 15.36 20.94 20.05
N LEU A 82 14.99 20.30 18.93
CA LEU A 82 14.87 18.85 18.80
C LEU A 82 15.85 18.34 17.75
N VAL A 83 16.59 17.29 18.10
CA VAL A 83 17.24 16.44 17.09
C VAL A 83 16.26 15.36 16.69
N LEU A 84 15.74 15.46 15.47
CA LEU A 84 14.80 14.48 14.93
C LEU A 84 15.54 13.26 14.38
N ILE A 85 15.16 12.08 14.85
CA ILE A 85 15.55 10.79 14.25
C ILE A 85 14.27 10.10 13.79
N GLY A 86 13.94 10.24 12.50
CA GLY A 86 12.87 9.48 11.86
C GLY A 86 13.36 8.10 11.42
N ALA A 87 12.59 7.06 11.70
CA ALA A 87 12.75 5.71 11.17
C ALA A 87 11.59 5.41 10.22
N THR A 88 11.90 4.77 9.09
CA THR A 88 10.89 4.30 8.13
C THR A 88 11.41 3.07 7.41
N THR A 89 10.49 2.23 6.99
CA THR A 89 10.73 1.15 6.03
C THR A 89 10.40 1.58 4.60
N GLU A 90 9.44 2.49 4.45
CA GLU A 90 9.07 3.12 3.18
C GLU A 90 10.13 4.07 2.65
N ASN A 91 10.09 4.30 1.33
CA ASN A 91 11.00 5.22 0.66
C ASN A 91 10.76 6.68 1.14
N PRO A 92 11.73 7.29 1.85
CA PRO A 92 11.54 8.58 2.48
C PRO A 92 11.40 9.75 1.49
N TYR A 93 11.80 9.57 0.23
CA TYR A 93 11.64 10.62 -0.80
C TYR A 93 10.17 10.87 -1.19
N PHE A 94 9.28 9.92 -0.95
CA PHE A 94 7.85 10.06 -1.23
C PHE A 94 7.04 10.42 0.03
N GLU A 95 7.42 9.85 1.16
CA GLU A 95 6.61 9.90 2.38
C GLU A 95 6.99 11.04 3.34
N VAL A 96 8.21 11.58 3.24
CA VAL A 96 8.66 12.69 4.07
C VAL A 96 8.65 13.98 3.25
N ASN A 97 8.09 15.05 3.82
CA ASN A 97 7.97 16.33 3.14
C ASN A 97 9.37 16.90 2.75
N PRO A 98 9.47 17.62 1.62
CA PRO A 98 10.75 18.19 1.17
C PRO A 98 11.45 19.08 2.23
N PRO A 99 10.73 19.90 3.03
CA PRO A 99 11.36 20.71 4.08
C PRO A 99 12.11 19.88 5.13
N LEU A 100 11.54 18.80 5.67
CA LEU A 100 12.25 17.94 6.63
C LEU A 100 13.37 17.16 5.95
N MET A 101 13.15 16.65 4.73
CA MET A 101 14.17 15.91 3.99
C MET A 101 15.41 16.75 3.71
N SER A 102 15.24 18.02 3.32
CA SER A 102 16.37 18.94 3.06
C SER A 102 17.26 19.20 4.28
N ARG A 103 16.72 18.99 5.50
CA ARG A 103 17.41 19.19 6.78
C ARG A 103 17.82 17.88 7.45
N SER A 104 17.56 16.75 6.80
CA SER A 104 17.80 15.41 7.34
C SER A 104 18.94 14.72 6.60
N THR A 105 19.77 13.96 7.32
CA THR A 105 20.72 13.04 6.70
C THR A 105 20.09 11.66 6.56
N LEU A 106 20.09 11.13 5.34
CA LEU A 106 19.51 9.82 5.06
C LEU A 106 20.55 8.71 5.26
N PHE A 107 20.35 7.89 6.29
CA PHE A 107 21.10 6.65 6.51
C PHE A 107 20.28 5.45 6.06
N ARG A 108 20.80 4.69 5.09
CA ARG A 108 20.19 3.44 4.62
C ARG A 108 20.78 2.25 5.38
N LEU A 109 19.93 1.52 6.09
CA LEU A 109 20.26 0.26 6.74
C LEU A 109 19.91 -0.90 5.80
N ARG A 110 20.70 -1.97 5.90
CA ARG A 110 20.49 -3.22 5.18
C ARG A 110 20.13 -4.30 6.20
N VAL A 111 19.54 -5.39 5.71
CA VAL A 111 19.36 -6.62 6.49
C VAL A 111 20.70 -7.07 7.09
N LEU A 112 20.64 -7.70 8.25
CA LEU A 112 21.82 -8.27 8.89
C LEU A 112 22.28 -9.50 8.11
N ASP A 113 23.59 -9.63 7.89
CA ASP A 113 24.14 -10.85 7.33
C ASP A 113 24.07 -12.02 8.34
N PRO A 114 24.18 -13.27 7.87
CA PRO A 114 24.08 -14.43 8.76
C PRO A 114 25.09 -14.43 9.91
N GLU A 115 26.29 -13.88 9.74
CA GLU A 115 27.28 -13.86 10.83
C GLU A 115 26.93 -12.81 11.89
N ALA A 116 26.44 -11.65 11.48
CA ALA A 116 25.90 -10.64 12.39
C ALA A 116 24.71 -11.20 13.20
N LEU A 117 23.84 -11.99 12.57
CA LEU A 117 22.73 -12.67 13.24
C LEU A 117 23.22 -13.74 14.22
N ARG A 118 24.19 -14.58 13.84
CA ARG A 118 24.81 -15.54 14.79
C ARG A 118 25.42 -14.83 15.99
N GLN A 119 26.09 -13.70 15.77
CA GLN A 119 26.64 -12.90 16.85
C GLN A 119 25.54 -12.34 17.76
N LEU A 120 24.42 -11.90 17.19
CA LEU A 120 23.26 -11.43 17.95
C LEU A 120 22.65 -12.57 18.80
N ALA A 121 22.46 -13.76 18.22
CA ALA A 121 21.97 -14.94 18.95
C ALA A 121 22.90 -15.33 20.10
N ARG A 122 24.22 -15.37 19.89
CA ARG A 122 25.21 -15.66 20.94
C ARG A 122 25.09 -14.68 22.11
N ARG A 123 25.02 -13.37 21.81
CA ARG A 123 24.86 -12.33 22.86
C ARG A 123 23.56 -12.49 23.64
N ALA A 124 22.47 -12.89 22.98
CA ALA A 124 21.20 -13.13 23.63
C ALA A 124 21.26 -14.36 24.54
N LEU A 125 21.84 -15.47 24.07
CA LEU A 125 22.06 -16.67 24.87
C LEU A 125 22.93 -16.40 26.10
N ASP A 126 24.02 -15.64 25.94
CA ASP A 126 24.89 -15.23 27.05
C ASP A 126 24.12 -14.40 28.09
N SER A 127 23.24 -13.50 27.63
CA SER A 127 22.40 -12.66 28.51
C SER A 127 21.40 -13.49 29.31
N GLU A 128 20.81 -14.51 28.68
CA GLU A 128 19.85 -15.42 29.30
C GLU A 128 20.50 -16.59 30.06
N GLN A 129 21.84 -16.63 30.11
CA GLN A 129 22.62 -17.73 30.71
C GLN A 129 22.22 -19.11 30.15
N ALA A 130 21.90 -19.15 28.86
CA ALA A 130 21.43 -20.32 28.14
C ALA A 130 22.43 -20.75 27.06
N SER A 131 22.23 -21.94 26.51
CA SER A 131 23.01 -22.46 25.39
C SER A 131 22.10 -22.94 24.26
N ALA A 132 22.65 -23.07 23.06
CA ALA A 132 21.94 -23.62 21.92
C ALA A 132 22.88 -24.45 21.07
N ASP A 133 22.35 -25.51 20.46
CA ASP A 133 23.10 -26.29 19.48
C ASP A 133 23.31 -25.48 18.20
N SER A 134 24.42 -25.74 17.51
CA SER A 134 24.81 -24.95 16.34
C SER A 134 23.77 -25.01 15.22
N ASP A 135 23.16 -26.18 15.03
CA ASP A 135 22.09 -26.41 14.05
C ASP A 135 20.80 -25.68 14.42
N ALA A 136 20.46 -25.59 15.71
CA ALA A 136 19.34 -24.79 16.20
C ALA A 136 19.56 -23.28 15.92
N VAL A 137 20.77 -22.78 16.18
CA VAL A 137 21.12 -21.38 15.89
C VAL A 137 21.10 -21.12 14.39
N ASP A 138 21.71 -21.99 13.59
CA ASP A 138 21.71 -21.85 12.13
C ASP A 138 20.29 -21.87 11.57
N HIS A 139 19.42 -22.75 12.09
CA HIS A 139 18.02 -22.81 11.71
C HIS A 139 17.28 -21.49 12.02
N LEU A 140 17.46 -20.92 13.21
CA LEU A 140 16.87 -19.63 13.57
C LEU A 140 17.41 -18.47 12.72
N VAL A 141 18.71 -18.48 12.41
CA VAL A 141 19.36 -17.47 11.57
C VAL A 141 18.82 -17.51 10.15
N ASP A 142 18.78 -18.68 9.52
CA ASP A 142 18.29 -18.86 8.15
C ASP A 142 16.83 -18.41 8.02
N ARG A 143 16.03 -18.66 9.07
CA ARG A 143 14.60 -18.36 9.08
C ARG A 143 14.29 -16.91 9.48
N SER A 144 15.25 -16.21 10.09
CA SER A 144 15.11 -14.80 10.44
C SER A 144 15.14 -13.85 9.24
N GLY A 145 15.67 -14.29 8.08
CA GLY A 145 15.71 -13.48 6.86
C GLY A 145 16.52 -12.18 6.97
N GLY A 146 17.44 -12.09 7.93
CA GLY A 146 18.21 -10.86 8.19
C GLY A 146 17.56 -9.90 9.19
N ASP A 147 16.39 -10.25 9.76
CA ASP A 147 15.70 -9.47 10.80
C ASP A 147 16.17 -9.93 12.20
N GLY A 148 16.95 -9.08 12.88
CA GLY A 148 17.46 -9.36 14.21
C GLY A 148 16.38 -9.39 15.30
N ARG A 149 15.27 -8.65 15.15
CA ARG A 149 14.15 -8.70 16.11
C ARG A 149 13.44 -10.05 16.00
N HIS A 150 13.18 -10.51 14.78
CA HIS A 150 12.57 -11.81 14.52
C HIS A 150 13.42 -12.94 15.10
N LEU A 151 14.74 -12.92 14.85
CA LEU A 151 15.69 -13.87 15.45
C LEU A 151 15.55 -13.93 16.98
N LEU A 152 15.58 -12.77 17.65
CA LEU A 152 15.51 -12.69 19.10
C LEU A 152 14.18 -13.21 19.65
N THR A 153 13.06 -12.88 19.00
CA THR A 153 11.75 -13.38 19.42
C THR A 153 11.61 -14.89 19.20
N SER A 154 12.09 -15.42 18.07
CA SER A 154 12.08 -16.86 17.83
C SER A 154 12.98 -17.60 18.82
N LEU A 155 14.13 -17.03 19.15
CA LEU A 155 15.02 -17.57 20.18
C LEU A 155 14.37 -17.56 21.57
N GLU A 156 13.66 -16.50 21.93
CA GLU A 156 12.90 -16.40 23.19
C GLU A 156 11.84 -17.52 23.31
N VAL A 157 11.09 -17.78 22.22
CA VAL A 157 10.13 -18.89 22.19
C VAL A 157 10.84 -20.24 22.27
N ALA A 158 11.96 -20.41 21.57
CA ALA A 158 12.74 -21.65 21.62
C ALA A 158 13.29 -21.92 23.03
N LEU A 159 13.73 -20.88 23.75
CA LEU A 159 14.15 -20.96 25.15
C LEU A 159 13.00 -21.37 26.07
N ALA A 160 11.79 -20.84 25.85
CA ALA A 160 10.60 -21.23 26.62
C ALA A 160 10.19 -22.69 26.40
N LEU A 161 10.27 -23.17 25.14
CA LEU A 161 10.03 -24.57 24.80
C LEU A 161 11.08 -25.48 25.44
N ALA A 162 12.36 -25.14 25.31
CA ALA A 162 13.47 -25.87 25.92
C ALA A 162 13.33 -25.96 27.45
N SER A 163 12.92 -24.87 28.11
CA SER A 163 12.68 -24.83 29.56
C SER A 163 11.54 -25.74 29.99
N THR A 164 10.53 -25.93 29.14
CA THR A 164 9.40 -26.83 29.41
C THR A 164 9.79 -28.29 29.20
N ARG A 165 10.70 -28.55 28.27
CA ARG A 165 11.24 -29.89 27.96
C ARG A 165 12.07 -30.43 29.13
N ASP A 166 12.94 -29.60 29.72
CA ASP A 166 13.82 -29.98 30.83
C ASP A 166 13.68 -29.05 32.06
N PRO A 167 12.59 -29.14 32.83
CA PRO A 167 12.30 -28.22 33.94
C PRO A 167 13.23 -28.39 35.16
N SER A 168 14.09 -29.41 35.19
CA SER A 168 15.00 -29.73 36.29
C SER A 168 16.46 -29.33 36.05
N GLU A 169 16.81 -28.85 34.85
CA GLU A 169 18.18 -28.41 34.57
C GLU A 169 18.41 -26.96 35.00
N SER A 170 19.60 -26.67 35.54
CA SER A 170 20.00 -25.33 35.95
C SER A 170 20.34 -24.40 34.79
N SER A 171 20.51 -24.94 33.57
CA SER A 171 20.86 -24.18 32.37
C SER A 171 20.01 -24.65 31.20
N VAL A 172 19.29 -23.73 30.56
CA VAL A 172 18.45 -24.03 29.41
C VAL A 172 19.32 -24.31 28.18
N ARG A 173 19.10 -25.43 27.49
CA ARG A 173 19.74 -25.76 26.22
C ARG A 173 18.71 -25.91 25.11
N VAL A 174 18.78 -25.03 24.11
CA VAL A 174 17.93 -25.05 22.92
C VAL A 174 18.47 -26.07 21.92
N VAL A 175 17.64 -27.05 21.55
CA VAL A 175 17.94 -28.00 20.47
C VAL A 175 17.15 -27.66 19.20
N LEU A 176 17.45 -28.34 18.08
CA LEU A 176 16.79 -28.09 16.80
C LEU A 176 15.26 -28.22 16.88
N GLU A 177 14.73 -29.18 17.64
CA GLU A 177 13.28 -29.38 17.83
C GLU A 177 12.61 -28.15 18.48
N ASP A 178 13.28 -27.52 19.45
CA ASP A 178 12.79 -26.30 20.10
C ASP A 178 12.76 -25.12 19.11
N ALA A 179 13.78 -25.01 18.26
CA ALA A 179 13.87 -24.00 17.21
C ALA A 179 12.81 -24.20 16.11
N GLU A 180 12.59 -25.44 15.68
CA GLU A 180 11.53 -25.80 14.73
C GLU A 180 10.13 -25.55 15.32
N GLY A 181 9.91 -25.89 16.59
CA GLY A 181 8.68 -25.61 17.32
C GLY A 181 8.41 -24.12 17.50
N ALA A 182 9.45 -23.34 17.81
CA ALA A 182 9.37 -21.89 17.92
C ALA A 182 8.96 -21.25 16.60
N LEU A 183 9.49 -21.77 15.49
CA LEU A 183 9.08 -21.36 14.16
C LEU A 183 7.73 -21.92 13.76
N GLY A 184 7.29 -23.10 14.19
CA GLY A 184 5.94 -23.62 13.95
C GLY A 184 4.84 -22.77 14.60
N ALA A 185 5.11 -22.24 15.80
CA ALA A 185 4.25 -21.27 16.48
C ALA A 185 4.39 -19.84 15.93
N SER A 186 5.54 -19.51 15.32
CA SER A 186 5.85 -18.21 14.69
C SER A 186 5.75 -18.24 13.15
N ALA A 187 5.22 -19.34 12.55
CA ALA A 187 5.45 -19.74 11.14
C ALA A 187 4.78 -18.85 10.11
N VAL A 188 4.06 -17.82 10.58
CA VAL A 188 3.52 -16.82 9.67
C VAL A 188 3.79 -15.42 10.18
N ARG A 189 5.08 -15.07 10.24
CA ARG A 189 5.49 -13.67 10.39
C ARG A 189 6.01 -13.12 9.09
N TYR A 190 5.03 -12.71 8.31
CA TYR A 190 5.04 -11.57 7.41
C TYR A 190 5.63 -10.36 8.12
N GLY A 191 6.82 -9.94 7.69
CA GLY A 191 7.40 -8.69 8.17
C GLY A 191 6.53 -7.50 7.73
N GLN A 192 6.58 -6.39 8.47
CA GLN A 192 5.90 -5.15 8.06
C GLN A 192 6.33 -4.66 6.65
N ASP A 193 7.48 -5.12 6.13
CA ASP A 193 7.97 -4.81 4.78
C ASP A 193 7.59 -5.87 3.73
N ASP A 194 7.38 -7.12 4.15
CA ASP A 194 6.80 -8.15 3.28
C ASP A 194 5.36 -7.79 2.90
N HIS A 195 4.70 -6.92 3.68
CA HIS A 195 3.35 -6.44 3.38
C HIS A 195 3.21 -5.89 1.97
N TYR A 196 4.07 -4.93 1.62
CA TYR A 196 4.02 -4.25 0.33
C TYR A 196 4.49 -5.15 -0.80
N ASP A 197 5.52 -5.96 -0.58
CA ASP A 197 6.03 -6.87 -1.60
C ASP A 197 5.06 -8.02 -1.88
N VAL A 198 4.44 -8.58 -0.84
CA VAL A 198 3.45 -9.66 -0.99
C VAL A 198 2.16 -9.14 -1.62
N ILE A 199 1.62 -8.00 -1.20
CA ILE A 199 0.43 -7.43 -1.85
C ILE A 199 0.73 -6.98 -3.29
N SER A 200 1.95 -6.50 -3.54
CA SER A 200 2.44 -6.16 -4.88
C SER A 200 2.52 -7.41 -5.77
N ALA A 201 3.08 -8.50 -5.26
CA ALA A 201 3.14 -9.78 -5.95
C ALA A 201 1.74 -10.37 -6.18
N PHE A 202 0.84 -10.24 -5.20
CA PHE A 202 -0.56 -10.63 -5.31
C PHE A 202 -1.26 -9.93 -6.48
N ILE A 203 -1.22 -8.59 -6.53
CA ILE A 203 -1.85 -7.83 -7.60
C ILE A 203 -1.16 -8.06 -8.95
N LYS A 204 0.17 -8.18 -8.98
CA LYS A 204 0.90 -8.52 -10.21
C LYS A 204 0.54 -9.91 -10.72
N SER A 205 0.27 -10.88 -9.84
CA SER A 205 -0.17 -12.23 -10.23
C SER A 205 -1.58 -12.20 -10.82
N ILE A 206 -2.50 -11.43 -10.22
CA ILE A 206 -3.84 -11.19 -10.80
C ILE A 206 -3.73 -10.53 -12.17
N ARG A 207 -2.96 -9.44 -12.30
CA ARG A 207 -2.70 -8.73 -13.56
C ARG A 207 -2.07 -9.62 -14.62
N GLY A 208 -1.13 -10.47 -14.20
CA GLY A 208 -0.45 -11.47 -15.03
C GLY A 208 -1.31 -12.69 -15.38
N SER A 209 -2.55 -12.75 -14.89
CA SER A 209 -3.48 -13.86 -15.09
C SER A 209 -2.98 -15.21 -14.58
N ASP A 210 -2.28 -15.20 -13.45
CA ASP A 210 -1.81 -16.41 -12.75
C ASP A 210 -2.65 -16.63 -11.46
N PRO A 211 -3.71 -17.46 -11.52
CA PRO A 211 -4.59 -17.71 -10.38
C PRO A 211 -3.89 -18.48 -9.25
N ASP A 212 -2.94 -19.36 -9.58
CA ASP A 212 -2.23 -20.18 -8.59
C ASP A 212 -1.27 -19.31 -7.77
N ALA A 213 -0.48 -18.48 -8.43
CA ALA A 213 0.38 -17.52 -7.75
C ALA A 213 -0.45 -16.52 -6.94
N ALA A 214 -1.56 -16.00 -7.48
CA ALA A 214 -2.44 -15.08 -6.76
C ALA A 214 -3.01 -15.71 -5.48
N LEU A 215 -3.49 -16.97 -5.55
CA LEU A 215 -3.94 -17.70 -4.36
C LEU A 215 -2.82 -17.97 -3.36
N HIS A 216 -1.59 -18.26 -3.82
CA HIS A 216 -0.44 -18.41 -2.93
C HIS A 216 -0.16 -17.13 -2.14
N TRP A 217 -0.12 -15.98 -2.80
CA TRP A 217 0.10 -14.69 -2.13
C TRP A 217 -1.05 -14.33 -1.19
N LEU A 218 -2.30 -14.60 -1.58
CA LEU A 218 -3.46 -14.44 -0.69
C LEU A 218 -3.33 -15.30 0.57
N ALA A 219 -3.00 -16.58 0.42
CA ALA A 219 -2.84 -17.50 1.54
C ALA A 219 -1.72 -17.04 2.48
N ARG A 220 -0.60 -16.55 1.91
CA ARG A 220 0.50 -15.96 2.70
C ARG A 220 0.03 -14.75 3.52
N MET A 221 -0.71 -13.82 2.92
CA MET A 221 -1.26 -12.66 3.64
C MET A 221 -2.23 -13.05 4.75
N LEU A 222 -3.15 -13.98 4.46
CA LEU A 222 -4.15 -14.40 5.45
C LEU A 222 -3.54 -15.14 6.63
N ALA A 223 -2.63 -16.06 6.35
CA ALA A 223 -1.94 -16.82 7.38
C ALA A 223 -1.10 -15.88 8.28
N ALA A 224 -0.61 -14.78 7.69
CA ALA A 224 0.17 -13.75 8.35
C ALA A 224 -0.63 -12.78 9.23
N GLY A 225 -1.96 -12.86 9.22
CA GLY A 225 -2.82 -11.92 9.93
C GLY A 225 -2.93 -10.55 9.25
N GLU A 226 -2.70 -10.48 7.94
CA GLU A 226 -3.01 -9.27 7.15
C GLU A 226 -4.46 -8.84 7.32
N ASP A 227 -4.72 -7.53 7.35
CA ASP A 227 -6.09 -7.02 7.43
C ASP A 227 -6.87 -7.46 6.18
N ALA A 228 -7.88 -8.31 6.36
CA ALA A 228 -8.74 -8.77 5.26
C ALA A 228 -9.41 -7.62 4.52
N ARG A 229 -9.68 -6.48 5.20
CA ARG A 229 -10.21 -5.28 4.55
C ARG A 229 -9.19 -4.65 3.61
N PHE A 230 -7.90 -4.71 3.96
CA PHE A 230 -6.82 -4.25 3.10
C PHE A 230 -6.74 -5.09 1.82
N ILE A 231 -6.75 -6.42 1.94
CA ILE A 231 -6.77 -7.34 0.79
C ILE A 231 -7.99 -7.05 -0.11
N ALA A 232 -9.17 -6.91 0.48
CA ALA A 232 -10.41 -6.60 -0.24
C ALA A 232 -10.34 -5.26 -1.00
N ARG A 233 -9.81 -4.20 -0.38
CA ARG A 233 -9.59 -2.90 -1.04
C ARG A 233 -8.69 -3.05 -2.28
N ARG A 234 -7.65 -3.88 -2.19
CA ARG A 234 -6.71 -4.11 -3.31
C ARG A 234 -7.35 -4.90 -4.45
N LEU A 235 -8.23 -5.86 -4.15
CA LEU A 235 -9.06 -6.53 -5.16
C LEU A 235 -10.02 -5.56 -5.87
N VAL A 236 -10.66 -4.66 -5.12
CA VAL A 236 -11.56 -3.63 -5.69
C VAL A 236 -10.81 -2.69 -6.63
N ILE A 237 -9.59 -2.27 -6.27
CA ILE A 237 -8.73 -1.47 -7.14
C ILE A 237 -8.36 -2.26 -8.41
N ALA A 238 -7.86 -3.49 -8.26
CA ALA A 238 -7.45 -4.32 -9.39
C ALA A 238 -8.62 -4.63 -10.36
N ALA A 239 -9.84 -4.78 -9.84
CA ALA A 239 -11.03 -4.95 -10.66
C ALA A 239 -11.27 -3.76 -11.62
N SER A 240 -10.94 -2.54 -11.20
CA SER A 240 -11.09 -1.34 -12.04
C SER A 240 -9.85 -1.00 -12.86
N GLU A 241 -8.66 -1.25 -12.29
CA GLU A 241 -7.36 -0.90 -12.89
C GLU A 241 -6.91 -1.93 -13.93
N ASP A 242 -7.03 -3.22 -13.63
CA ASP A 242 -6.41 -4.31 -14.40
C ASP A 242 -7.43 -5.10 -15.24
N VAL A 243 -8.69 -5.17 -14.80
CA VAL A 243 -9.78 -5.88 -15.50
C VAL A 243 -10.67 -4.89 -16.25
N GLY A 244 -11.17 -3.86 -15.57
CA GLY A 244 -11.86 -2.73 -16.19
C GLY A 244 -13.07 -3.14 -17.03
N MET A 245 -13.21 -2.53 -18.22
CA MET A 245 -14.33 -2.79 -19.11
C MET A 245 -14.28 -4.14 -19.83
N ALA A 246 -13.17 -4.88 -19.70
CA ALA A 246 -13.08 -6.22 -20.27
C ALA A 246 -13.98 -7.23 -19.51
N ASP A 247 -14.20 -7.03 -18.21
CA ASP A 247 -15.29 -7.67 -17.46
C ASP A 247 -15.99 -6.65 -16.54
N PRO A 248 -17.13 -6.08 -16.98
CA PRO A 248 -17.89 -5.10 -16.20
C PRO A 248 -18.42 -5.63 -14.86
N PHE A 249 -18.47 -6.95 -14.64
CA PHE A 249 -18.92 -7.52 -13.37
C PHE A 249 -17.78 -7.67 -12.35
N ALA A 250 -16.52 -7.51 -12.76
CA ALA A 250 -15.36 -7.68 -11.90
C ALA A 250 -15.42 -6.79 -10.64
N LEU A 251 -15.80 -5.52 -10.81
CA LEU A 251 -15.94 -4.58 -9.67
C LEU A 251 -17.06 -5.00 -8.72
N LEU A 252 -18.18 -5.51 -9.24
CA LEU A 252 -19.30 -6.00 -8.44
C LEU A 252 -18.89 -7.23 -7.63
N ILE A 253 -18.13 -8.15 -8.23
CA ILE A 253 -17.63 -9.36 -7.58
C ILE A 253 -16.61 -9.01 -6.49
N ALA A 254 -15.66 -8.12 -6.79
CA ALA A 254 -14.70 -7.65 -5.79
C ALA A 254 -15.38 -6.92 -4.62
N ASN A 255 -16.40 -6.10 -4.90
CA ASN A 255 -17.17 -5.42 -3.86
C ASN A 255 -18.00 -6.39 -3.02
N ALA A 256 -18.59 -7.42 -3.61
CA ALA A 256 -19.29 -8.48 -2.88
C ALA A 256 -18.33 -9.23 -1.94
N ALA A 257 -17.10 -9.50 -2.37
CA ALA A 257 -16.07 -10.06 -1.49
C ALA A 257 -15.68 -9.11 -0.36
N ALA A 258 -15.56 -7.81 -0.62
CA ALA A 258 -15.31 -6.80 0.42
C ALA A 258 -16.46 -6.73 1.45
N GLN A 259 -17.70 -6.76 1.00
CA GLN A 259 -18.88 -6.82 1.88
C GLN A 259 -18.90 -8.13 2.70
N ALA A 260 -18.52 -9.26 2.11
CA ALA A 260 -18.41 -10.52 2.83
C ALA A 260 -17.36 -10.47 3.94
N VAL A 261 -16.25 -9.74 3.74
CA VAL A 261 -15.26 -9.52 4.82
C VAL A 261 -15.89 -8.81 6.02
N GLU A 262 -16.75 -7.80 5.80
CA GLU A 262 -17.43 -7.10 6.89
C GLU A 262 -18.57 -7.91 7.52
N PHE A 263 -19.36 -8.59 6.69
CA PHE A 263 -20.58 -9.27 7.12
C PHE A 263 -20.31 -10.65 7.71
N VAL A 264 -19.37 -11.40 7.14
CA VAL A 264 -19.03 -12.78 7.55
C VAL A 264 -17.84 -12.78 8.50
N GLY A 265 -16.78 -12.01 8.20
CA GLY A 265 -15.53 -12.01 8.97
C GLY A 265 -14.63 -13.23 8.70
N LEU A 266 -13.41 -13.18 9.22
CA LEU A 266 -12.48 -14.31 9.18
C LEU A 266 -12.79 -15.32 10.30
N PRO A 267 -12.53 -16.63 10.09
CA PRO A 267 -11.82 -17.22 8.95
C PRO A 267 -12.65 -17.46 7.69
N GLU A 268 -13.98 -17.50 7.73
CA GLU A 268 -14.84 -17.92 6.61
C GLU A 268 -14.73 -17.00 5.38
N ALA A 269 -14.59 -15.68 5.58
CA ALA A 269 -14.44 -14.72 4.49
C ALA A 269 -13.22 -14.96 3.58
N ARG A 270 -12.25 -15.79 4.00
CA ARG A 270 -11.13 -16.22 3.14
C ARG A 270 -11.60 -16.92 1.87
N ILE A 271 -12.75 -17.59 1.92
CA ILE A 271 -13.34 -18.30 0.78
C ILE A 271 -13.85 -17.31 -0.25
N ASN A 272 -14.51 -16.23 0.20
CA ASN A 272 -15.00 -15.15 -0.66
C ASN A 272 -13.84 -14.38 -1.30
N LEU A 273 -12.78 -14.10 -0.53
CA LEU A 273 -11.56 -13.48 -1.04
C LEU A 273 -10.88 -14.35 -2.10
N ALA A 274 -10.80 -15.66 -1.87
CA ALA A 274 -10.24 -16.60 -2.85
C ALA A 274 -11.08 -16.65 -4.14
N GLN A 275 -12.41 -16.67 -4.03
CA GLN A 275 -13.30 -16.65 -5.20
C GLN A 275 -13.10 -15.39 -6.04
N ALA A 276 -13.09 -14.20 -5.42
CA ALA A 276 -12.86 -12.96 -6.13
C ALA A 276 -11.46 -12.90 -6.75
N THR A 277 -10.44 -13.36 -6.04
CA THR A 277 -9.06 -13.43 -6.55
C THR A 277 -8.97 -14.24 -7.84
N VAL A 278 -9.52 -15.46 -7.85
CA VAL A 278 -9.50 -16.34 -9.02
C VAL A 278 -10.31 -15.74 -10.16
N HIS A 279 -11.48 -15.16 -9.87
CA HIS A 279 -12.28 -14.48 -10.88
C HIS A 279 -11.49 -13.36 -11.57
N LEU A 280 -10.85 -12.46 -10.81
CA LEU A 280 -10.06 -11.37 -11.38
C LEU A 280 -8.82 -11.87 -12.13
N ALA A 281 -8.16 -12.92 -11.63
CA ALA A 281 -7.01 -13.52 -12.29
C ALA A 281 -7.40 -14.14 -13.65
N LEU A 282 -8.54 -14.80 -13.75
CA LEU A 282 -9.04 -15.40 -15.00
C LEU A 282 -9.78 -14.42 -15.91
N ALA A 283 -10.21 -13.27 -15.40
CA ALA A 283 -10.93 -12.27 -16.20
C ALA A 283 -10.05 -11.73 -17.35
N PRO A 284 -10.65 -11.41 -18.51
CA PRO A 284 -9.93 -10.67 -19.56
C PRO A 284 -9.45 -9.33 -19.02
N LYS A 285 -8.27 -8.88 -19.43
CA LYS A 285 -7.61 -7.69 -18.86
C LYS A 285 -7.84 -6.46 -19.73
N SER A 286 -8.11 -5.33 -19.10
CA SER A 286 -8.13 -4.01 -19.73
C SER A 286 -7.91 -2.91 -18.69
N ASN A 287 -6.91 -2.08 -18.94
CA ASN A 287 -6.63 -0.88 -18.17
C ASN A 287 -7.03 0.40 -18.92
N SER A 288 -7.81 0.30 -20.01
CA SER A 288 -8.14 1.42 -20.92
C SER A 288 -8.84 2.58 -20.22
N ALA A 289 -9.81 2.28 -19.34
CA ALA A 289 -10.53 3.29 -18.57
C ALA A 289 -9.61 4.00 -17.56
N TYR A 290 -8.72 3.24 -16.89
CA TYR A 290 -7.74 3.78 -15.96
C TYR A 290 -6.73 4.68 -16.68
N GLN A 291 -6.17 4.23 -17.80
CA GLN A 291 -5.25 5.03 -18.61
C GLN A 291 -5.92 6.28 -19.18
N GLY A 292 -7.18 6.18 -19.61
CA GLY A 292 -7.95 7.34 -20.06
C GLY A 292 -8.14 8.40 -18.98
N LEU A 293 -8.38 7.99 -17.73
CA LEU A 293 -8.45 8.93 -16.60
C LEU A 293 -7.09 9.61 -16.36
N LEU A 294 -5.99 8.86 -16.38
CA LEU A 294 -4.65 9.43 -16.21
C LEU A 294 -4.30 10.43 -17.32
N ALA A 295 -4.64 10.10 -18.57
CA ALA A 295 -4.42 10.99 -19.71
C ALA A 295 -5.22 12.29 -19.57
N ALA A 296 -6.51 12.19 -19.23
CA ALA A 296 -7.37 13.36 -19.01
C ALA A 296 -6.87 14.22 -17.83
N ALA A 297 -6.45 13.60 -16.73
CA ALA A 297 -5.89 14.33 -15.58
C ALA A 297 -4.60 15.07 -15.94
N ALA A 298 -3.71 14.44 -16.71
CA ALA A 298 -2.48 15.08 -17.16
C ALA A 298 -2.74 16.26 -18.11
N GLU A 299 -3.72 16.14 -19.01
CA GLU A 299 -4.08 17.22 -19.93
C GLU A 299 -4.66 18.44 -19.17
N VAL A 300 -5.47 18.19 -18.13
CA VAL A 300 -6.00 19.25 -17.24
C VAL A 300 -4.89 20.05 -16.55
N GLU A 301 -3.78 19.40 -16.19
CA GLU A 301 -2.65 20.07 -15.53
C GLU A 301 -1.76 20.88 -16.49
N THR A 302 -1.77 20.55 -17.78
CA THR A 302 -0.73 21.00 -18.73
C THR A 302 -1.26 21.87 -19.87
N SER A 303 -2.56 21.84 -20.15
CA SER A 303 -3.16 22.46 -21.35
C SER A 303 -4.16 23.57 -21.01
N VAL A 304 -4.53 24.35 -22.02
CA VAL A 304 -5.65 25.30 -21.90
C VAL A 304 -6.95 24.48 -21.96
N ILE A 305 -7.58 24.29 -20.80
CA ILE A 305 -8.73 23.38 -20.66
C ILE A 305 -10.05 23.93 -21.22
N GLY A 306 -10.12 25.22 -21.54
CA GLY A 306 -11.36 25.88 -21.97
C GLY A 306 -12.42 25.98 -20.87
N GLU A 307 -13.55 26.62 -21.19
CA GLU A 307 -14.74 26.62 -20.32
C GLU A 307 -15.74 25.54 -20.76
N VAL A 308 -16.66 25.17 -19.87
CA VAL A 308 -17.79 24.29 -20.25
C VAL A 308 -18.57 24.95 -21.39
N PRO A 309 -18.80 24.26 -22.54
CA PRO A 309 -19.60 24.80 -23.64
C PRO A 309 -20.99 25.27 -23.17
N PRO A 310 -21.50 26.42 -23.65
CA PRO A 310 -22.77 27.00 -23.17
C PRO A 310 -23.96 26.03 -23.20
N HIS A 311 -24.08 25.21 -24.25
CA HIS A 311 -25.15 24.20 -24.39
C HIS A 311 -25.04 23.03 -23.43
N LEU A 312 -23.95 22.88 -22.67
CA LEU A 312 -23.79 21.87 -21.62
C LEU A 312 -23.89 22.44 -20.20
N ARG A 313 -23.96 23.78 -20.07
CA ARG A 313 -24.11 24.44 -18.76
C ARG A 313 -25.52 24.23 -18.21
N ASP A 314 -25.65 24.25 -16.88
CA ASP A 314 -26.94 24.13 -16.22
C ASP A 314 -27.88 25.27 -16.63
N GLY A 315 -29.01 24.91 -17.24
CA GLY A 315 -30.05 25.83 -17.69
C GLY A 315 -31.17 26.06 -16.66
N HIS A 316 -31.15 25.40 -15.50
CA HIS A 316 -32.30 25.33 -14.59
C HIS A 316 -32.37 26.43 -13.53
N TYR A 317 -31.37 27.32 -13.43
CA TYR A 317 -31.36 28.38 -12.43
C TYR A 317 -31.83 29.74 -12.98
N GLN A 318 -32.29 30.61 -12.07
CA GLN A 318 -32.80 31.93 -12.42
C GLN A 318 -31.69 32.78 -13.06
N GLY A 319 -31.89 33.20 -14.32
CA GLY A 319 -30.91 33.98 -15.10
C GLY A 319 -30.10 33.16 -16.12
N ALA A 320 -30.20 31.83 -16.12
CA ALA A 320 -29.48 30.97 -17.06
C ALA A 320 -29.75 31.33 -18.54
N GLN A 321 -31.00 31.61 -18.91
CA GLN A 321 -31.36 32.04 -20.27
C GLN A 321 -30.72 33.37 -20.69
N HIS A 322 -30.54 34.31 -19.75
CA HIS A 322 -29.87 35.59 -20.04
C HIS A 322 -28.37 35.42 -20.24
N LEU A 323 -27.79 34.36 -19.67
CA LEU A 323 -26.38 34.00 -19.78
C LEU A 323 -26.11 33.02 -20.94
N GLY A 324 -27.14 32.61 -21.69
CA GLY A 324 -27.02 31.62 -22.77
C GLY A 324 -26.68 30.22 -22.28
N HIS A 325 -26.98 29.89 -21.02
CA HIS A 325 -26.71 28.56 -20.46
C HIS A 325 -27.81 27.57 -20.84
N GLY A 326 -27.39 26.37 -21.27
CA GLY A 326 -28.30 25.30 -21.69
C GLY A 326 -29.06 25.58 -22.98
N THR A 327 -28.79 26.70 -23.66
CA THR A 327 -29.35 26.99 -24.99
C THR A 327 -28.78 25.99 -25.99
N ASP A 328 -29.61 25.52 -26.92
CA ASP A 328 -29.23 24.61 -28.01
C ASP A 328 -28.73 23.22 -27.59
N TYR A 329 -28.90 22.83 -26.31
CA TYR A 329 -28.62 21.46 -25.88
C TYR A 329 -29.50 20.46 -26.64
N ARG A 330 -28.87 19.52 -27.36
CA ARG A 330 -29.57 18.45 -28.05
C ARG A 330 -29.56 17.19 -27.19
N THR A 331 -30.74 16.77 -26.74
CA THR A 331 -30.89 15.55 -25.95
C THR A 331 -30.68 14.30 -26.82
N PRO A 332 -29.76 13.38 -26.45
CA PRO A 332 -29.57 12.12 -27.18
C PRO A 332 -30.83 11.23 -27.24
N HIS A 333 -31.75 11.36 -26.28
CA HIS A 333 -33.01 10.60 -26.25
C HIS A 333 -33.97 10.96 -27.39
N GLY A 334 -33.75 12.09 -28.07
CA GLY A 334 -34.52 12.46 -29.25
C GLY A 334 -34.10 11.72 -30.52
N ASP A 335 -32.91 11.10 -30.55
CA ASP A 335 -32.44 10.27 -31.66
C ASP A 335 -32.76 8.79 -31.38
N PRO A 336 -33.37 8.04 -32.33
CA PRO A 336 -33.68 6.62 -32.14
C PRO A 336 -32.48 5.72 -31.81
N ARG A 337 -31.26 6.15 -32.16
CA ARG A 337 -30.00 5.44 -31.83
C ARG A 337 -29.56 5.69 -30.38
N GLY A 338 -30.20 6.65 -29.70
CA GLY A 338 -29.79 7.13 -28.37
C GLY A 338 -28.44 7.86 -28.40
N TRP A 339 -28.09 8.46 -29.54
CA TRP A 339 -26.83 9.17 -29.77
C TRP A 339 -27.06 10.34 -30.71
N ILE A 340 -26.34 11.44 -30.49
CA ILE A 340 -26.41 12.63 -31.33
C ILE A 340 -25.00 13.19 -31.56
N GLU A 341 -24.77 13.70 -32.77
CA GLU A 341 -23.55 14.43 -33.08
C GLU A 341 -23.66 15.83 -32.47
N GLN A 342 -22.83 16.09 -31.45
CA GLN A 342 -22.72 17.36 -30.74
C GLN A 342 -21.33 17.45 -30.09
N GLN A 343 -20.79 18.66 -30.00
CA GLN A 343 -19.56 18.92 -29.26
C GLN A 343 -19.78 18.71 -27.76
N TYR A 344 -18.95 17.89 -27.11
CA TYR A 344 -19.02 17.64 -25.66
C TYR A 344 -17.82 18.20 -24.89
N LEU A 345 -16.63 18.15 -25.47
CA LEU A 345 -15.44 18.80 -24.92
C LEU A 345 -15.43 20.29 -25.27
N PRO A 346 -14.69 21.15 -24.53
CA PRO A 346 -14.37 22.51 -24.95
C PRO A 346 -13.72 22.54 -26.34
N GLU A 347 -13.78 23.68 -27.02
CA GLU A 347 -13.24 23.83 -28.38
C GLU A 347 -11.74 23.58 -28.41
N GLU A 348 -11.04 24.02 -27.36
CA GLU A 348 -9.61 23.85 -27.14
C GLU A 348 -9.19 22.37 -27.02
N LEU A 349 -10.13 21.50 -26.64
CA LEU A 349 -9.92 20.06 -26.42
C LEU A 349 -10.73 19.22 -27.42
N SER A 350 -11.19 19.81 -28.53
CA SER A 350 -12.10 19.14 -29.47
C SER A 350 -11.50 17.91 -30.16
N ASP A 351 -10.18 17.87 -30.32
CA ASP A 351 -9.43 16.76 -30.89
C ASP A 351 -8.91 15.75 -29.83
N SER A 352 -9.10 16.01 -28.54
CA SER A 352 -8.55 15.18 -27.47
C SER A 352 -9.29 13.83 -27.39
N SER A 353 -8.51 12.75 -27.24
CA SER A 353 -9.04 11.39 -27.13
C SER A 353 -8.35 10.64 -25.98
N TYR A 354 -9.11 10.34 -24.94
CA TYR A 354 -8.58 9.73 -23.71
C TYR A 354 -8.79 8.22 -23.66
N TYR A 355 -9.99 7.77 -24.03
CA TYR A 355 -10.35 6.36 -23.92
C TYR A 355 -9.93 5.59 -25.17
N VAL A 356 -8.83 4.83 -25.05
CA VAL A 356 -8.33 3.93 -26.09
C VAL A 356 -8.70 2.49 -25.71
N PRO A 357 -9.84 1.96 -26.22
CA PRO A 357 -10.33 0.66 -25.78
C PRO A 357 -9.51 -0.51 -26.30
N THR A 358 -9.58 -1.63 -25.59
CA THR A 358 -9.05 -2.92 -26.07
C THR A 358 -10.15 -3.76 -26.75
N ALA A 359 -9.74 -4.82 -27.47
CA ALA A 359 -10.65 -5.83 -28.00
C ALA A 359 -10.97 -6.94 -26.97
N ASN A 360 -10.42 -6.86 -25.75
CA ASN A 360 -10.49 -7.94 -24.78
C ASN A 360 -11.88 -8.02 -24.13
N GLY A 361 -12.35 -9.26 -23.92
CA GLY A 361 -13.56 -9.52 -23.14
C GLY A 361 -14.81 -8.83 -23.67
N ALA A 362 -15.59 -8.26 -22.76
CA ALA A 362 -16.81 -7.52 -23.08
C ALA A 362 -16.54 -6.15 -23.71
N GLU A 363 -15.36 -5.57 -23.48
CA GLU A 363 -15.01 -4.22 -23.92
C GLU A 363 -15.14 -4.07 -25.43
N GLY A 364 -14.57 -5.01 -26.19
CA GLY A 364 -14.64 -4.99 -27.66
C GLY A 364 -16.08 -4.90 -28.19
N ARG A 365 -16.99 -5.75 -27.66
CA ARG A 365 -18.41 -5.74 -28.04
C ARG A 365 -19.16 -4.49 -27.59
N LEU A 366 -18.75 -3.87 -26.49
CA LEU A 366 -19.34 -2.61 -26.03
C LEU A 366 -18.93 -1.46 -26.93
N VAL A 367 -17.65 -1.44 -27.33
CA VAL A 367 -17.06 -0.44 -28.22
C VAL A 367 -17.61 -0.56 -29.64
N GLU A 368 -17.78 -1.77 -30.16
CA GLU A 368 -18.43 -2.02 -31.44
C GLU A 368 -19.85 -1.44 -31.47
N ARG A 369 -20.70 -1.80 -30.51
CA ARG A 369 -22.06 -1.25 -30.37
C ARG A 369 -22.09 0.26 -30.16
N TRP A 370 -21.05 0.83 -29.56
CA TRP A 370 -20.93 2.29 -29.43
C TRP A 370 -20.60 2.94 -30.77
N ARG A 371 -19.64 2.41 -31.52
CA ARG A 371 -19.28 2.87 -32.87
C ARG A 371 -20.42 2.73 -33.88
N GLU A 372 -21.18 1.63 -33.81
CA GLU A 372 -22.39 1.44 -34.62
C GLU A 372 -23.44 2.52 -34.35
N ARG A 373 -23.68 2.88 -33.08
CA ARG A 373 -24.63 3.94 -32.69
C ARG A 373 -24.21 5.31 -33.24
N ARG A 374 -22.90 5.57 -33.30
CA ARG A 374 -22.32 6.78 -33.91
C ARG A 374 -22.40 6.79 -35.43
N GLY A 375 -22.54 5.62 -36.06
CA GLY A 375 -22.46 5.47 -37.52
C GLY A 375 -21.02 5.35 -38.03
N ASP A 376 -20.05 5.08 -37.15
CA ASP A 376 -18.63 4.94 -37.51
C ASP A 376 -18.34 3.63 -38.28
N ILE A 377 -19.28 2.68 -38.27
CA ILE A 377 -19.21 1.39 -38.97
C ILE A 377 -20.42 1.28 -39.91
N PRO A 378 -20.24 1.06 -41.23
CA PRO A 378 -21.35 0.78 -42.13
C PRO A 378 -22.10 -0.47 -41.67
N LYS A 379 -23.44 -0.44 -41.61
CA LYS A 379 -24.24 -1.63 -41.34
C LYS A 379 -23.85 -2.73 -42.35
N SER A 380 -23.40 -3.88 -41.86
CA SER A 380 -23.28 -5.05 -42.73
C SER A 380 -24.68 -5.39 -43.24
N ASP A 381 -24.83 -5.42 -44.55
CA ASP A 381 -26.09 -5.75 -45.19
C ASP A 381 -26.32 -7.27 -45.03
N PRO A 382 -27.33 -7.73 -44.27
CA PRO A 382 -27.59 -9.16 -44.05
C PRO A 382 -27.98 -9.89 -45.35
N ALA A 383 -28.15 -9.19 -46.46
CA ALA A 383 -28.36 -9.76 -47.79
C ALA A 383 -27.09 -10.28 -48.48
N SER A 384 -25.89 -9.95 -47.98
CA SER A 384 -24.62 -10.34 -48.63
C SER A 384 -24.15 -11.77 -48.33
N ASP A 385 -24.60 -12.38 -47.22
CA ASP A 385 -24.25 -13.76 -46.83
C ASP A 385 -25.09 -14.86 -47.51
N LYS A 386 -26.07 -14.50 -48.35
CA LYS A 386 -26.90 -15.48 -49.08
C LYS A 386 -26.36 -15.88 -50.47
N ASN A 387 -25.25 -15.30 -50.92
CA ASN A 387 -24.68 -15.57 -52.26
C ASN A 387 -23.29 -16.23 -52.24
N MET A 388 -22.84 -16.76 -51.10
CA MET A 388 -21.69 -17.66 -51.04
C MET A 388 -22.13 -19.03 -50.52
N SER A 389 -22.77 -19.79 -51.40
CA SER A 389 -22.98 -21.24 -51.26
C SER A 389 -22.46 -21.96 -52.49
#